data_AF-A0A8I1Y973-F1
#
_entry.id   AF-A0A8I1Y973-F1
#
_cell.length_a   1.000
_cell.length_b   1.000
_cell.length_c   1.000
_cell.angle_alpha   90.00
_cell.angle_beta   90.00
_cell.angle_gamma   90.00
#
_symmetry.space_group_name_H-M   'P 1'
#
loop_
_entity.id
_entity.type
_entity.pdbx_description
1 polymer ?
#
loop_
_entity_poly.entity_id
_entity_poly.type
_entity_poly.pdbx_seq_one_letter_code
_entity_poly.pdbx_strand_id
1 'polypeptide(L)' 'MAEKKRAGRPGRKPPPSVKKQLLTSMDPEIIRRIKSAAALRETTASLVMEQAAAEWLERHEDGKR' A
#
# COMPACT_ATOMS: atom_id res chain seq x y z
N MET A 1 -22.04 11.64 38.00
CA MET A 1 -22.08 10.22 37.56
C MET A 1 -21.65 10.20 36.10
N ALA A 2 -20.43 9.78 35.78
CA ALA A 2 -19.93 9.75 34.41
C ALA A 2 -20.28 8.40 33.77
N GLU A 3 -21.10 8.43 32.73
CA GLU A 3 -21.48 7.24 31.95
C GLU A 3 -20.23 6.58 31.34
N LYS A 4 -19.97 5.33 31.72
CA LYS A 4 -18.93 4.48 31.14
C LYS A 4 -19.31 4.18 29.67
N LYS A 5 -18.67 4.87 28.73
CA LYS A 5 -18.72 4.53 27.30
C LYS A 5 -18.21 3.09 27.12
N ARG A 6 -19.06 2.21 26.57
CA ARG A 6 -18.70 0.82 26.24
C ARG A 6 -17.59 0.83 25.20
N ALA A 7 -16.49 0.13 25.49
CA ALA A 7 -15.40 -0.08 24.55
C ALA A 7 -15.95 -0.71 23.25
N GLY A 8 -15.59 -0.12 22.11
CA GLY A 8 -16.02 -0.60 20.79
C GLY A 8 -15.60 -2.05 20.54
N ARG A 9 -16.42 -2.77 19.77
CA ARG A 9 -16.20 -4.19 19.42
C ARG A 9 -14.76 -4.40 18.91
N PRO A 10 -14.08 -5.48 19.30
CA PRO A 10 -12.75 -5.80 18.78
C PRO A 10 -12.78 -5.81 17.24
N GLY A 11 -11.96 -4.99 16.62
CA GLY A 11 -11.83 -4.95 15.16
C GLY A 11 -11.47 -6.34 14.64
N ARG A 12 -12.19 -6.81 13.62
CA ARG A 12 -11.89 -8.08 12.95
C ARG A 12 -10.47 -8.01 12.40
N LYS A 13 -9.57 -8.88 12.88
CA LYS A 13 -8.25 -9.05 12.26
C LYS A 13 -8.48 -9.44 10.79
N PRO A 14 -7.91 -8.70 9.82
CA PRO A 14 -7.97 -9.11 8.42
C PRO A 14 -7.40 -10.52 8.26
N PRO A 15 -7.93 -11.33 7.34
CA PRO A 15 -7.34 -12.63 7.03
C PRO A 15 -5.86 -12.47 6.63
N PRO A 16 -5.03 -13.50 6.85
CA PRO A 16 -3.62 -13.45 6.46
C PRO A 16 -3.53 -13.29 4.94
N SER A 17 -3.23 -12.08 4.49
CA SER A 17 -2.88 -11.85 3.09
C SER A 17 -1.45 -12.33 2.85
N VAL A 18 -1.21 -12.95 1.69
CA VAL A 18 0.14 -13.30 1.24
C VAL A 18 1.02 -12.05 1.13
N LYS A 19 0.41 -10.89 0.85
CA LYS A 19 1.09 -9.60 0.76
C LYS A 19 1.15 -8.89 2.11
N LYS A 20 2.31 -8.29 2.43
CA LYS A 20 2.52 -7.44 3.61
C LYS A 20 2.37 -5.98 3.24
N GLN A 21 1.90 -5.15 4.18
CA GLN A 21 1.85 -3.70 3.99
C GLN A 21 3.26 -3.10 4.05
N LEU A 22 3.57 -2.24 3.08
CA LEU A 22 4.78 -1.40 3.08
C LEU A 22 4.37 0.03 3.47
N LEU A 23 4.73 0.44 4.68
CA LEU A 23 4.49 1.81 5.14
C LEU A 23 5.60 2.71 4.60
N THR A 24 5.24 3.68 3.77
CA THR A 24 6.16 4.66 3.17
C THR A 24 5.54 6.05 3.12
N SER A 25 6.38 7.07 3.02
CA SER A 25 5.98 8.46 2.81
C SER A 25 6.37 8.89 1.40
N MET A 26 5.50 9.66 0.74
CA MET A 26 5.67 10.11 -0.63
C MET A 26 5.00 11.47 -0.80
N ASP A 27 5.45 12.24 -1.79
CA ASP A 27 4.78 13.47 -2.20
C ASP A 27 3.28 13.23 -2.49
N PRO A 28 2.36 14.03 -1.91
CA PRO A 28 0.92 13.88 -2.12
C PRO A 28 0.48 13.91 -3.58
N GLU A 29 1.14 14.70 -4.42
CA GLU A 29 0.82 14.81 -5.84
C GLU A 29 1.22 13.54 -6.59
N ILE A 30 2.34 12.93 -6.23
CA ILE A 30 2.75 11.64 -6.80
C ILE A 30 1.75 10.55 -6.39
N ILE A 31 1.30 10.54 -5.13
CA ILE A 31 0.25 9.62 -4.67
C ILE A 31 -1.03 9.80 -5.50
N ARG A 32 -1.43 11.05 -5.78
CA ARG A 32 -2.59 11.37 -6.61
C ARG A 32 -2.45 10.78 -8.01
N ARG A 33 -1.32 11.02 -8.66
CA ARG A 33 -1.02 10.54 -10.02
C ARG A 33 -1.01 9.02 -10.10
N ILE A 34 -0.42 8.33 -9.12
CA ILE A 34 -0.44 6.85 -9.06
C ILE A 34 -1.88 6.34 -8.98
N LYS A 35 -2.71 6.93 -8.11
CA LYS A 35 -4.12 6.52 -7.97
C LYS A 35 -4.91 6.76 -9.26
N SER A 36 -4.72 7.90 -9.92
CA SER A 36 -5.36 8.20 -11.21
C SER A 36 -4.92 7.21 -12.30
N ALA A 37 -3.63 6.90 -12.39
CA ALA A 37 -3.12 5.94 -13.36
C ALA A 37 -3.64 4.51 -13.10
N ALA A 38 -3.76 4.11 -11.84
CA ALA A 38 -4.33 2.82 -11.48
C ALA A 38 -5.81 2.72 -11.88
N ALA A 39 -6.59 3.78 -11.64
CA ALA A 39 -8.00 3.84 -12.04
C ALA A 39 -8.18 3.73 -13.55
N LEU A 40 -7.35 4.41 -14.35
CA LEU A 40 -7.39 4.35 -15.82
C LEU A 40 -7.05 2.98 -16.39
N ARG A 41 -6.28 2.17 -15.65
CA ARG A 41 -5.81 0.83 -16.06
C ARG A 41 -6.60 -0.30 -15.41
N GLU A 42 -7.74 0.00 -14.78
CA GLU A 42 -8.58 -0.95 -14.05
C GLU A 42 -7.78 -1.81 -13.04
N THR A 43 -6.80 -1.19 -12.37
CA THR A 43 -5.91 -1.87 -11.43
C THR A 43 -5.82 -1.13 -10.10
N THR A 44 -5.01 -1.65 -9.18
CA THR A 44 -4.80 -1.06 -7.85
C THR A 44 -3.48 -0.30 -7.78
N ALA A 45 -3.46 0.78 -7.00
CA ALA A 45 -2.22 1.50 -6.70
C ALA A 45 -1.15 0.58 -6.08
N SER A 46 -1.57 -0.43 -5.29
CA SER A 46 -0.68 -1.45 -4.74
C SER A 46 0.05 -2.23 -5.84
N LEU A 47 -0.66 -2.65 -6.88
CA LEU A 47 -0.06 -3.39 -8.00
C LEU A 47 0.89 -2.51 -8.82
N VAL A 48 0.49 -1.26 -9.09
CA VAL A 48 1.34 -0.29 -9.80
C VAL A 48 2.64 -0.06 -9.04
N MET A 49 2.58 0.10 -7.72
CA MET A 49 3.76 0.29 -6.88
C MET A 49 4.64 -0.96 -6.84
N GLU A 50 4.05 -2.15 -6.79
CA GLU A 50 4.78 -3.42 -6.82
C GLU A 50 5.52 -3.62 -8.14
N GLN A 51 4.87 -3.32 -9.28
CA GLN A 51 5.50 -3.37 -10.60
C GLN A 51 6.63 -2.35 -10.73
N ALA A 52 6.39 -1.10 -10.33
CA ALA A 52 7.40 -0.05 -10.39
C ALA A 52 8.62 -0.40 -9.51
N ALA A 53 8.40 -0.98 -8.33
CA ALA A 53 9.47 -1.43 -7.45
C ALA A 53 10.24 -2.62 -8.05
N ALA A 54 9.55 -3.60 -8.64
CA ALA A 54 10.18 -4.73 -9.31
C ALA A 54 11.06 -4.27 -10.49
N GLU A 55 10.54 -3.43 -11.39
CA GLU A 55 11.31 -2.88 -12.52
C GLU A 55 12.48 -2.01 -12.06
N TRP A 56 12.33 -1.30 -10.95
CA TRP A 56 13.44 -0.54 -10.38
C TRP A 56 14.53 -1.48 -9.86
N LEU A 57 14.15 -2.53 -9.10
CA LEU A 57 15.10 -3.52 -8.59
C LEU A 57 15.80 -4.25 -9.72
N GLU A 58 15.09 -4.73 -10.75
CA GLU A 58 15.69 -5.39 -11.91
C GLU A 58 16.76 -4.52 -12.60
N ARG A 59 16.54 -3.20 -12.67
CA ARG A 59 17.51 -2.25 -13.24
C ARG A 59 18.69 -1.91 -12.32
N HIS A 60 18.57 -2.15 -11.02
CA HIS A 60 19.56 -1.72 -10.01
C HIS A 60 20.18 -2.90 -9.25
N GLU A 61 19.78 -4.14 -9.53
CA GLU A 61 20.44 -5.36 -9.08
C GLU A 61 21.74 -5.68 -9.87
N ASP A 62 22.27 -4.72 -10.62
CA ASP A 62 23.58 -4.74 -11.30
C ASP A 62 24.81 -4.82 -10.35
N GLY A 63 24.60 -5.03 -9.04
CA GLY A 63 25.67 -5.12 -8.04
C GLY A 63 25.74 -6.44 -7.26
N LYS A 64 24.93 -7.45 -7.60
CA LYS A 64 24.91 -8.75 -6.90
C LYS A 64 25.06 -9.95 -7.85
N ARG A 65 26.03 -9.88 -8.76
CA ARG A 65 26.59 -11.04 -9.44
C ARG A 65 28.00 -11.33 -8.94
#